data_AF-A0A850MR85-F1
#
_entry.id   AF-A0A850MR85-F1
#
_cell.length_a   1.000
_cell.length_b   1.000
_cell.length_c   1.000
_cell.angle_alpha   90.00
_cell.angle_beta   90.00
_cell.angle_gamma   90.00
#
_symmetry.space_group_name_H-M   'P 1'
#
loop_
_entity.id
_entity.type
_entity.pdbx_description
1 polymer ?
#
loop_
_entity_poly.entity_id
_entity_poly.type
_entity_poly.pdbx_seq_one_letter_code
_entity_poly.pdbx_strand_id
1 'polypeptide(L)'
;MKQGGFSIPLLTKNEEKQKALFLQFNRCGGCFLCIEVCPKKCLEKSNELNTKVQYPPKVVEGVECTFCQSCELVCPDFAIYVIPTEELIEKT
;
A
#
# COMPACT_ATOMS: atom_id res chain seq x y z
N MET A 1 26.05 -3.57 -8.90
CA MET A 1 26.03 -4.23 -7.58
C MET A 1 25.27 -3.34 -6.59
N LYS A 2 23.95 -3.51 -6.49
CA LYS A 2 23.17 -3.19 -5.29
C LYS A 2 22.32 -4.44 -5.06
N GLN A 3 22.64 -5.13 -3.97
CA GLN A 3 21.88 -6.26 -3.44
C GLN A 3 20.43 -5.78 -3.32
N GLY A 4 19.45 -6.44 -3.92
CA GLY A 4 18.95 -7.71 -3.37
C GLY A 4 18.24 -7.48 -2.04
N GLY A 5 17.38 -6.46 -1.94
CA GLY A 5 16.54 -6.19 -0.77
C GLY A 5 15.10 -5.97 -1.22
N PHE A 6 14.19 -6.81 -0.73
CA PHE A 6 12.75 -6.71 -0.95
C PHE A 6 12.25 -5.49 -0.15
N SER A 7 12.51 -4.27 -0.62
CA SER A 7 12.07 -3.04 0.05
C SER A 7 10.54 -2.98 0.01
N ILE A 8 9.90 -3.43 1.08
CA ILE A 8 8.44 -3.46 1.21
C ILE A 8 7.95 -2.01 1.27
N PRO A 9 7.22 -1.49 0.27
CA PRO A 9 6.84 -0.08 0.27
C PRO A 9 5.65 0.09 1.22
N LEU A 10 5.97 0.35 2.49
CA LEU A 10 5.02 0.72 3.53
C LEU A 10 4.30 2.00 3.12
N LEU A 11 2.97 1.93 2.98
CA LEU A 11 2.15 3.12 2.76
C LEU A 11 1.86 3.83 4.08
N THR A 12 1.45 3.07 5.10
CA THR A 12 1.20 3.59 6.45
C THR A 12 1.11 2.46 7.46
N LYS A 13 1.40 2.75 8.73
CA LYS A 13 1.22 1.84 9.87
C LYS A 13 0.53 2.55 11.02
N ASN A 14 -0.13 1.78 11.87
CA ASN A 14 -0.62 2.23 13.17
C ASN A 14 -0.20 1.21 14.23
N GLU A 15 0.59 1.66 15.20
CA GLU A 15 1.16 0.84 16.26
C GLU A 15 0.12 0.43 17.30
N GLU A 16 -0.83 1.30 17.63
CA GLU A 16 -1.94 1.01 18.55
C GLU A 16 -2.87 -0.08 17.99
N LYS A 17 -3.13 -0.04 16.67
CA LYS A 17 -3.95 -1.01 15.96
C LYS A 17 -3.18 -2.26 15.54
N GLN A 18 -1.85 -2.28 15.70
CA GLN A 18 -0.95 -3.33 15.25
C GLN A 18 -1.16 -3.74 13.79
N LYS A 19 -1.33 -2.75 12.90
CA LYS A 19 -1.58 -2.99 11.47
C LYS A 19 -0.74 -2.07 10.59
N ALA A 20 -0.37 -2.58 9.41
CA ALA A 20 0.36 -1.83 8.39
C ALA A 20 -0.22 -2.14 7.00
N LEU A 21 -0.29 -1.09 6.16
CA LEU A 21 -0.74 -1.15 4.78
C LEU A 21 0.49 -1.02 3.87
N PHE A 22 0.61 -1.94 2.93
CA PHE A 22 1.73 -2.01 1.99
C PHE A 22 1.25 -1.91 0.56
N LEU A 23 2.11 -1.38 -0.30
CA LEU A 23 1.91 -1.37 -1.74
C LEU A 23 3.16 -1.88 -2.43
N GLN A 24 3.05 -3.00 -3.14
CA GLN A 24 4.06 -3.46 -4.09
C GLN A 24 4.06 -2.52 -5.30
N PHE A 25 4.83 -1.44 -5.19
CA PHE A 25 4.86 -0.30 -6.12
C PHE A 25 4.99 -0.72 -7.58
N ASN A 26 5.90 -1.64 -7.89
CA ASN A 26 6.15 -2.16 -9.25
C ASN A 26 5.17 -3.25 -9.69
N ARG A 27 4.32 -3.77 -8.79
CA ARG A 27 3.25 -4.72 -9.15
C ARG A 27 2.00 -3.99 -9.62
N CYS A 28 1.68 -2.85 -9.00
CA CYS A 28 0.46 -2.07 -9.25
C CYS A 28 0.25 -1.73 -10.74
N GLY A 29 -0.92 -2.05 -11.27
CA GLY A 29 -1.35 -1.74 -12.64
C GLY A 29 -2.00 -0.37 -12.83
N GLY A 30 -2.12 0.47 -11.79
CA GLY A 30 -2.64 1.84 -11.93
C GLY A 30 -4.16 1.96 -12.16
N CYS A 31 -4.95 0.95 -11.79
CA CYS A 31 -6.41 0.94 -12.03
C CYS A 31 -7.24 1.81 -11.05
N PHE A 32 -6.64 2.29 -9.96
CA PHE A 32 -7.25 3.17 -8.95
C PHE A 32 -8.48 2.65 -8.19
N LEU A 33 -8.90 1.39 -8.37
CA LEU A 33 -10.00 0.78 -7.61
C LEU A 33 -9.82 0.89 -6.08
N CYS A 34 -8.58 0.78 -5.59
CA CYS A 34 -8.26 0.94 -4.16
C CYS A 34 -8.59 2.35 -3.62
N ILE A 35 -8.45 3.39 -4.45
CA ILE A 35 -8.80 4.78 -4.11
C ILE A 35 -10.32 4.93 -4.06
N GLU A 36 -11.01 4.41 -5.08
CA GLU A 36 -12.46 4.51 -5.20
C GLU A 36 -13.18 3.81 -4.05
N VAL A 37 -12.78 2.57 -3.74
CA VAL A 37 -13.43 1.74 -2.71
C VAL A 37 -13.10 2.19 -1.29
N CYS A 38 -12.04 2.96 -1.06
CA CYS A 38 -11.61 3.31 0.29
C CYS A 38 -12.69 4.16 1.00
N PRO A 39 -13.32 3.65 2.08
CA PRO A 39 -14.41 4.36 2.75
C PRO A 39 -13.93 5.64 3.46
N LYS A 40 -12.66 5.69 3.83
CA LYS A 40 -12.02 6.85 4.47
C LYS A 40 -11.38 7.82 3.48
N LYS A 41 -11.33 7.48 2.19
CA LYS A 41 -10.62 8.25 1.16
C LYS A 41 -9.17 8.58 1.57
N CYS A 42 -8.49 7.64 2.22
CA CYS A 42 -7.11 7.81 2.69
C CYS A 42 -6.05 7.55 1.61
N LEU A 43 -6.44 7.23 0.38
CA LEU A 43 -5.54 6.98 -0.74
C LEU A 43 -5.82 7.98 -1.87
N GLU A 44 -4.76 8.43 -2.54
CA GLU A 44 -4.81 9.28 -3.73
C GLU A 44 -3.77 8.86 -4.76
N LYS A 45 -3.91 9.33 -6.01
CA LYS A 45 -2.92 9.08 -7.06
C LYS A 45 -1.60 9.75 -6.68
N SER A 46 -0.48 9.02 -6.75
CA SER A 46 0.84 9.62 -6.55
C SER A 46 1.33 10.35 -7.81
N ASN A 47 2.43 11.10 -7.66
CA ASN A 47 3.16 11.71 -8.78
C ASN A 47 4.38 10.89 -9.19
N GLU A 48 4.56 9.68 -8.64
CA GLU A 48 5.72 8.82 -8.90
C GLU A 48 5.34 7.71 -9.87
N LEU A 49 6.22 7.45 -10.86
CA LEU A 49 6.03 6.38 -11.83
C LEU A 49 6.70 5.09 -11.39
N ASN A 50 6.01 3.96 -11.55
CA ASN A 50 6.61 2.64 -11.38
C ASN A 50 7.24 2.11 -12.68
N THR A 51 7.82 0.91 -12.62
CA THR A 51 8.44 0.25 -13.79
C THR A 51 7.45 -0.08 -14.93
N LYS A 52 6.14 0.00 -14.68
CA LYS A 52 5.06 -0.22 -15.66
C LYS A 52 4.47 1.09 -16.20
N VAL A 53 5.11 2.23 -15.92
CA VAL A 53 4.64 3.58 -16.33
C VAL A 53 3.22 3.86 -15.80
N GLN A 54 2.93 3.39 -14.59
CA GLN A 54 1.71 3.71 -13.87
C GLN A 54 2.05 4.64 -12.71
N TYR A 55 1.05 5.38 -12.22
CA TYR A 55 1.15 6.18 -11.00
C TYR A 55 0.48 5.44 -9.85
N PRO A 56 1.21 4.66 -9.03
CA PRO A 56 0.58 3.91 -7.95
C PRO A 56 -0.01 4.83 -6.87
N PRO A 57 -0.95 4.36 -6.05
CA PRO A 57 -1.56 5.18 -5.00
C PRO A 57 -0.56 5.52 -3.88
N LYS A 58 -0.78 6.66 -3.21
CA LYS A 58 -0.12 7.06 -1.97
C LYS A 58 -1.17 7.42 -0.90
N VAL A 59 -0.75 7.54 0.35
CA VAL A 59 -1.63 7.97 1.45
C VAL A 59 -1.86 9.47 1.38
N VAL A 60 -3.10 9.90 1.59
CA VAL A 60 -3.46 11.32 1.71
C VAL A 60 -2.95 11.85 3.05
N GLU A 61 -2.26 12.98 3.02
CA GLU A 61 -1.73 13.60 4.22
C GLU A 61 -2.85 13.97 5.21
N GLY A 62 -2.66 13.65 6.49
CA GLY A 62 -3.65 13.93 7.55
C GLY A 62 -4.87 13.01 7.57
N VAL A 63 -4.99 12.03 6.67
CA VAL A 63 -6.12 11.09 6.66
C VAL A 63 -5.70 9.71 7.17
N GLU A 64 -6.30 9.27 8.28
CA GLU A 64 -5.95 8.00 8.89
C GLU A 64 -6.61 6.80 8.19
N CYS A 65 -5.79 5.78 7.89
CA CYS A 65 -6.26 4.48 7.42
C CYS A 65 -6.87 3.67 8.57
N THR A 66 -7.99 2.98 8.31
CA THR A 66 -8.63 2.08 9.29
C THR A 66 -8.19 0.62 9.15
N PHE A 67 -7.35 0.30 8.17
CA PHE A 67 -6.91 -1.07 7.87
C PHE A 67 -8.06 -2.05 7.60
N CYS A 68 -9.17 -1.55 7.02
CA CYS A 68 -10.39 -2.32 6.73
C CYS A 68 -10.28 -3.30 5.55
N GLN A 69 -9.14 -3.36 4.86
CA GLN A 69 -8.84 -4.29 3.76
C GLN A 69 -9.72 -4.15 2.49
N SER A 70 -10.62 -3.18 2.38
CA SER A 70 -11.41 -2.99 1.14
C SER A 70 -10.53 -2.80 -0.11
N CYS A 71 -9.41 -2.08 0.03
CA CYS A 71 -8.45 -1.89 -1.06
C CYS A 71 -7.70 -3.17 -1.46
N GLU A 72 -7.45 -4.06 -0.51
CA GLU A 72 -6.80 -5.35 -0.73
C GLU A 72 -7.74 -6.32 -1.47
N LEU A 73 -8.98 -6.41 -1.00
CA LEU A 73 -10.01 -7.27 -1.59
C LEU A 73 -10.34 -6.91 -3.04
N VAL A 74 -10.27 -5.63 -3.41
CA VAL A 74 -10.58 -5.17 -4.77
C VAL A 74 -9.38 -5.20 -5.72
N CYS A 75 -8.15 -5.39 -5.21
CA CYS A 75 -6.96 -5.22 -6.03
C CYS A 75 -6.77 -6.41 -6.99
N PRO A 76 -6.93 -6.23 -8.32
CA PRO A 76 -6.80 -7.33 -9.27
C PRO A 76 -5.35 -7.85 -9.38
N ASP A 77 -4.37 -7.01 -9.01
CA ASP A 77 -2.95 -7.33 -9.08
C ASP A 77 -2.38 -7.88 -7.77
N PHE A 78 -3.17 -7.95 -6.69
CA PHE A 78 -2.67 -8.23 -5.33
C PHE A 78 -1.44 -7.38 -4.98
N ALA A 79 -1.50 -6.10 -5.34
CA ALA A 79 -0.41 -5.16 -5.18
C ALA A 79 -0.51 -4.37 -3.87
N ILE A 80 -1.67 -4.30 -3.23
CA ILE A 80 -1.89 -3.58 -1.97
C ILE A 80 -2.48 -4.54 -0.94
N TYR A 81 -1.95 -4.55 0.28
CA TYR A 81 -2.37 -5.49 1.32
C TYR A 81 -2.09 -4.97 2.73
N VAL A 82 -2.84 -5.47 3.71
CA VAL A 82 -2.69 -5.16 5.13
C VAL A 82 -2.10 -6.38 5.86
N ILE A 83 -1.09 -6.16 6.69
CA ILE A 83 -0.55 -7.18 7.60
C ILE A 83 -0.50 -6.69 9.06
N PRO A 84 -0.51 -7.60 10.05
CA PRO A 84 -0.10 -7.29 11.41
C PRO A 84 1.31 -6.69 11.46
N THR A 85 1.56 -5.78 12.41
CA THR A 85 2.88 -5.15 12.56
C THR A 85 3.96 -6.12 13.04
N GLU A 86 3.58 -7.20 13.71
CA GLU A 86 4.47 -8.22 14.25
C GLU A 86 5.17 -8.98 13.11
N GLU A 87 4.47 -9.18 11.99
CA GLU A 87 4.99 -9.85 10.79
C GLU A 87 6.05 -9.01 10.03
N LEU A 88 6.26 -7.75 10.42
CA LEU A 88 7.34 -6.90 9.90
C LEU A 88 8.69 -7.28 10.47
N ILE A 89 8.71 -7.79 11.70
CA ILE A 89 9.93 -8.09 12.45
C ILE A 89 10.58 -9.38 11.94
N GLU A 90 9.79 -10.30 11.39
CA GLU A 90 10.28 -11.61 10.91
C GLU A 90 10.89 -11.58 9.50
N LYS A 91 10.81 -10.45 8.79
CA LYS A 91 11.24 -10.33 7.38
C LYS A 91 12.31 -9.26 7.13
N THR A 92 12.94 -8.76 8.21
CA THR A 92 14.09 -7.82 8.15
C THR A 92 15.35 -8.54 8.59
#